data_AF-A0A0R2D0Q2-F1
#
_entry.id   AF-A0A0R2D0Q2-F1
#
_cell.length_a   1.000
_cell.length_b   1.000
_cell.length_c   1.000
_cell.angle_alpha   90.00
_cell.angle_beta   90.00
_cell.angle_gamma   90.00
#
_symmetry.space_group_name_H-M   'P 1'
#
loop_
_entity.id
_entity.type
_entity.pdbx_description
1 polymer ?
#
loop_
_entity_poly.entity_id
_entity_poly.type
_entity_poly.pdbx_seq_one_letter_code
_entity_poly.pdbx_strand_id
1 'polypeptide(L)'
;MLIINQTELKLSSKRLLNQNYPYFFKLFLLVFVVYFINTFTSRNFVKVEQSINIDQLDYSVIWNVWSIANIAFSLILSILTISVMFSCIDIYRLTQKLDDPFVDCLKLFQRREYVIGTIIISLLQTLLIFLWTLLLIIPGIIKSISYSQAIYIYRDQLDAGNKIKYRDAITQSRMLMTNHKMEYFLLQLSFIGYWFLTFITGGLAGLWTMPYYQLTMANYYVNLTK
;
A
#
# COMPACT_ATOMS: atom_id res chain seq x y z
N MET A 1 9.94 -26.59 5.44
CA MET A 1 9.82 -25.17 5.05
C MET A 1 8.87 -25.11 3.86
N LEU A 2 7.68 -24.53 4.03
CA LEU A 2 6.71 -24.42 2.94
C LEU A 2 7.24 -23.38 1.95
N ILE A 3 7.60 -23.81 0.74
CA ILE A 3 7.92 -22.91 -0.37
C ILE A 3 6.59 -22.34 -0.85
N ILE A 4 6.37 -21.04 -0.66
CA ILE A 4 5.16 -20.38 -1.13
C ILE A 4 5.26 -20.26 -2.66
N ASN A 5 4.30 -20.85 -3.36
CA ASN A 5 4.29 -20.89 -4.82
C ASN A 5 3.74 -19.56 -5.39
N GLN A 6 4.62 -18.72 -5.94
CA GLN A 6 4.25 -17.43 -6.51
C GLN A 6 3.23 -17.53 -7.65
N THR A 7 3.28 -18.60 -8.45
CA THR A 7 2.34 -18.81 -9.55
C THR A 7 0.95 -19.08 -9.02
N GLU A 8 0.85 -19.90 -7.97
CA GLU A 8 -0.42 -20.21 -7.30
C GLU A 8 -1.01 -18.99 -6.61
N LEU A 9 -0.19 -18.18 -5.91
CA LEU A 9 -0.63 -16.92 -5.30
C LEU A 9 -1.26 -15.99 -6.34
N LYS A 10 -0.58 -15.79 -7.47
CA LYS A 10 -1.05 -14.94 -8.57
C LYS A 10 -2.30 -15.49 -9.22
N LEU A 11 -2.34 -16.78 -9.52
CA LEU A 11 -3.48 -17.41 -10.18
C LEU A 11 -4.74 -17.36 -9.30
N SER A 12 -4.60 -17.69 -8.02
CA SER A 12 -5.72 -17.61 -7.05
C SER A 12 -6.23 -16.18 -6.88
N SER A 13 -5.34 -15.19 -6.79
CA SER A 13 -5.69 -13.76 -6.73
C SER A 13 -6.41 -13.29 -7.99
N LYS A 14 -5.91 -13.68 -9.16
CA LYS A 14 -6.54 -13.37 -10.44
C LYS A 14 -7.93 -14.00 -10.55
N ARG A 15 -8.09 -15.25 -10.12
CA ARG A 15 -9.37 -15.96 -10.13
C ARG A 15 -10.38 -15.28 -9.21
N LEU A 16 -9.99 -14.99 -7.97
CA LEU A 16 -10.84 -14.33 -6.98
C LEU A 16 -11.28 -12.94 -7.45
N LEU A 17 -10.35 -12.15 -8.00
CA LEU A 17 -10.63 -10.85 -8.59
C LEU A 17 -11.65 -10.95 -9.73
N ASN A 18 -11.39 -11.82 -10.71
CA ASN A 18 -12.23 -11.90 -11.91
C ASN A 18 -13.64 -12.42 -11.59
N GLN A 19 -13.79 -13.34 -10.64
CA GLN A 19 -15.09 -13.84 -10.20
C GLN A 19 -15.93 -12.76 -9.50
N ASN A 20 -15.28 -11.81 -8.81
CA ASN A 20 -15.94 -10.79 -8.00
C ASN A 20 -15.53 -9.37 -8.41
N TYR A 21 -15.27 -9.16 -9.70
CA TYR A 21 -14.69 -7.90 -10.20
C TYR A 21 -15.50 -6.65 -9.80
N PRO A 22 -16.85 -6.63 -9.87
CA PRO A 22 -17.63 -5.46 -9.48
C PRO A 22 -17.42 -5.06 -8.01
N TYR A 23 -17.23 -6.03 -7.12
CA TYR A 23 -16.95 -5.77 -5.72
C TYR A 23 -15.56 -5.14 -5.57
N PHE A 24 -14.52 -5.74 -6.14
CA PHE A 24 -13.16 -5.20 -6.04
C PHE A 24 -13.01 -3.85 -6.74
N PHE A 25 -13.67 -3.63 -7.86
CA PHE A 25 -13.69 -2.33 -8.51
C PHE A 25 -14.25 -1.25 -7.57
N LYS A 26 -15.37 -1.52 -6.88
CA LYS A 26 -15.96 -0.59 -5.90
C LYS A 26 -15.08 -0.42 -4.66
N LEU A 27 -14.46 -1.49 -4.17
CA LEU A 27 -13.56 -1.47 -3.02
C LEU A 27 -12.37 -0.53 -3.26
N PHE A 28 -11.81 -0.56 -4.46
CA PHE A 28 -10.68 0.30 -4.84
C PHE A 28 -11.12 1.65 -5.43
N LEU A 29 -12.42 1.88 -5.66
CA LEU A 29 -12.91 3.09 -6.32
C LEU A 29 -12.44 4.36 -5.64
N LEU A 30 -12.51 4.41 -4.30
CA LEU A 30 -12.08 5.58 -3.53
C LEU A 30 -10.58 5.86 -3.71
N VAL A 31 -9.75 4.80 -3.75
CA VAL A 31 -8.31 4.90 -3.99
C VAL A 31 -8.06 5.51 -5.38
N PHE A 32 -8.79 5.04 -6.40
CA PHE A 32 -8.68 5.58 -7.76
C PHE A 32 -9.15 7.03 -7.86
N VAL A 33 -10.29 7.37 -7.23
CA VAL A 33 -10.82 8.74 -7.24
C VAL A 33 -9.78 9.70 -6.65
N VAL A 34 -9.20 9.37 -5.48
CA VAL A 34 -8.15 10.19 -4.87
C VAL A 34 -6.91 10.29 -5.76
N TYR A 35 -6.48 9.18 -6.35
CA TYR A 35 -5.34 9.15 -7.27
C TYR A 35 -5.57 10.03 -8.52
N PHE A 36 -6.73 9.92 -9.17
CA PHE A 36 -7.06 10.68 -10.37
C PHE A 36 -7.27 12.17 -10.05
N ILE A 37 -7.90 12.51 -8.93
CA ILE A 37 -7.99 13.90 -8.47
C ILE A 37 -6.59 14.49 -8.29
N ASN A 38 -5.69 13.82 -7.56
CA ASN A 38 -4.33 14.33 -7.36
C ASN A 38 -3.58 14.49 -8.68
N THR A 39 -3.71 13.51 -9.58
CA THR A 39 -3.05 13.55 -10.90
C THR A 39 -3.61 14.67 -11.78
N PHE A 40 -4.93 14.86 -11.80
CA PHE A 40 -5.59 15.91 -12.57
C PHE A 40 -5.21 17.29 -12.04
N THR A 41 -5.31 17.52 -10.72
CA THR A 41 -4.91 18.77 -10.08
C THR A 41 -3.43 19.07 -10.34
N SER A 42 -2.55 18.07 -10.25
CA SER A 42 -1.11 18.23 -10.55
C SER A 42 -0.84 18.66 -11.98
N ARG A 43 -1.51 18.04 -12.96
CA ARG A 43 -1.36 18.41 -14.37
C ARG A 43 -1.87 19.82 -14.63
N ASN A 44 -2.95 20.23 -13.99
CA ASN A 44 -3.49 21.58 -14.15
C ASN A 44 -2.62 22.63 -13.44
N PHE A 45 -2.07 22.32 -12.27
CA PHE A 45 -1.15 23.21 -11.56
C PHE A 45 0.07 23.57 -12.43
N VAL A 46 0.72 22.56 -13.04
CA VAL A 46 1.86 22.79 -13.95
C VAL A 46 1.48 23.64 -15.16
N LYS A 47 0.27 23.48 -15.71
CA LYS A 47 -0.22 24.33 -16.82
C LYS A 47 -0.50 25.76 -16.38
N VAL A 48 -1.10 25.94 -15.21
CA VAL A 48 -1.37 27.26 -14.63
C VAL A 48 -0.05 27.98 -14.36
N GLU A 49 0.92 27.30 -13.75
CA GLU A 49 2.28 27.82 -13.53
C GLU A 49 2.92 28.36 -14.81
N GLN A 50 2.81 27.65 -15.93
CA GLN A 50 3.35 28.07 -17.22
C GLN A 50 2.63 29.27 -17.84
N SER A 51 1.41 29.58 -17.38
CA SER A 51 0.54 30.61 -17.96
C SER A 51 0.57 31.96 -17.25
N ILE A 52 1.07 32.01 -16.01
CA ILE A 52 1.09 33.26 -15.23
C ILE A 52 2.47 33.93 -15.37
N ASN A 53 2.50 35.12 -15.97
CA ASN A 53 3.63 36.05 -15.83
C ASN A 53 3.57 36.67 -14.42
N ILE A 54 4.03 35.94 -13.40
CA ILE A 54 4.08 36.44 -12.03
C ILE A 54 5.33 37.32 -11.91
N ASP A 55 5.16 38.64 -11.78
CA ASP A 55 6.19 39.47 -11.16
C ASP A 55 6.41 38.97 -9.73
N GLN A 56 7.57 38.34 -9.48
CA GLN A 56 8.25 37.96 -8.20
C GLN A 56 7.46 37.85 -6.86
N LEU A 57 6.13 37.79 -6.83
CA LEU A 57 5.35 37.34 -5.69
C LEU A 57 5.62 35.84 -5.57
N ASP A 58 6.66 35.59 -4.78
CA ASP A 58 7.24 34.34 -4.34
C ASP A 58 6.70 33.09 -5.04
N TYR A 59 7.23 32.83 -6.24
CA TYR A 59 7.17 31.53 -6.90
C TYR A 59 7.47 30.38 -5.91
N SER A 60 8.35 30.65 -4.94
CA SER A 60 8.68 29.77 -3.82
C SER A 60 7.45 29.40 -2.96
N VAL A 61 6.57 30.35 -2.63
CA VAL A 61 5.39 30.14 -1.78
C VAL A 61 4.36 29.27 -2.49
N ILE A 62 4.09 29.53 -3.78
CA ILE A 62 3.15 28.74 -4.58
C ILE A 62 3.60 27.28 -4.67
N TRP A 63 4.89 27.05 -4.92
CA TRP A 63 5.48 25.72 -4.94
C TRP A 63 5.44 25.00 -3.59
N ASN A 64 5.73 25.72 -2.50
CA ASN A 64 5.69 25.16 -1.16
C ASN A 64 4.27 24.71 -0.78
N VAL A 65 3.25 25.55 -1.02
CA VAL A 65 1.85 25.20 -0.78
C VAL A 65 1.43 23.98 -1.61
N TRP A 66 1.81 23.95 -2.88
CA TRP A 66 1.53 22.82 -3.76
C TRP A 66 2.19 21.52 -3.29
N SER A 67 3.46 21.58 -2.92
CA SER A 67 4.22 20.43 -2.40
C SER A 67 3.58 19.87 -1.14
N ILE A 68 3.21 20.72 -0.18
CA ILE A 68 2.53 20.32 1.06
C ILE A 68 1.19 19.63 0.74
N ALA A 69 0.41 20.19 -0.19
CA ALA A 69 -0.85 19.57 -0.62
C ALA A 69 -0.61 18.18 -1.24
N ASN A 70 0.40 18.03 -2.10
CA ASN A 70 0.73 16.74 -2.72
C ASN A 70 1.17 15.70 -1.69
N ILE A 71 1.97 16.11 -0.69
CA ILE A 71 2.34 15.25 0.44
C ILE A 71 1.09 14.80 1.20
N ALA A 72 0.17 15.72 1.52
CA ALA A 72 -1.09 15.37 2.20
C ALA A 72 -1.93 14.38 1.38
N PHE A 73 -2.09 14.59 0.07
CA PHE A 73 -2.77 13.64 -0.82
C PHE A 73 -2.10 12.27 -0.84
N SER A 74 -0.76 12.23 -0.88
CA SER A 74 0.00 10.96 -0.87
C SER A 74 -0.22 10.18 0.44
N LEU A 75 -0.29 10.87 1.58
CA LEU A 75 -0.58 10.26 2.87
C LEU A 75 -1.98 9.67 2.90
N ILE A 76 -2.99 10.42 2.44
CA ILE A 76 -4.37 9.93 2.33
C ILE A 76 -4.43 8.68 1.45
N LEU A 77 -3.79 8.72 0.29
CA LEU A 77 -3.74 7.57 -0.63
C LEU A 77 -3.07 6.35 0.00
N SER A 78 -1.98 6.55 0.75
CA SER A 78 -1.29 5.46 1.46
C SER A 78 -2.18 4.80 2.52
N ILE A 79 -2.91 5.60 3.30
CA ILE A 79 -3.83 5.11 4.34
C ILE A 79 -4.98 4.33 3.72
N LEU A 80 -5.58 4.86 2.64
CA LEU A 80 -6.64 4.17 1.92
C LEU A 80 -6.15 2.84 1.31
N THR A 81 -4.93 2.81 0.80
CA THR A 81 -4.33 1.59 0.26
C THR A 81 -4.16 0.52 1.34
N ILE A 82 -3.67 0.90 2.53
CA ILE A 82 -3.53 -0.02 3.67
C ILE A 82 -4.90 -0.49 4.16
N SER A 83 -5.90 0.40 4.17
CA SER A 83 -7.29 0.06 4.53
C SER A 83 -7.87 -1.02 3.61
N VAL A 84 -7.74 -0.84 2.30
CA VAL A 84 -8.18 -1.84 1.32
C VAL A 84 -7.39 -3.14 1.46
N MET A 85 -6.09 -3.06 1.75
CA MET A 85 -5.25 -4.22 1.99
C MET A 85 -5.70 -5.06 3.20
N PHE A 86 -6.16 -4.42 4.28
CA PHE A 86 -6.78 -5.12 5.42
C PHE A 86 -8.00 -5.93 4.98
N SER A 87 -8.87 -5.32 4.17
CA SER A 87 -10.04 -6.00 3.61
C SER A 87 -9.64 -7.16 2.69
N CYS A 88 -8.60 -7.01 1.87
CA CYS A 88 -8.06 -8.12 1.07
C CYS A 88 -7.57 -9.30 1.95
N ILE A 89 -6.88 -9.03 3.06
CA ILE A 89 -6.43 -10.09 3.98
C ILE A 89 -7.64 -10.84 4.57
N ASP A 90 -8.67 -10.11 4.97
CA ASP A 90 -9.83 -10.69 5.63
C ASP A 90 -10.71 -11.49 4.66
N ILE A 91 -10.78 -11.07 3.39
CA ILE A 91 -11.40 -11.85 2.31
C ILE A 91 -10.63 -13.17 2.11
N TYR A 92 -9.30 -13.15 2.10
CA TYR A 92 -8.50 -14.39 1.98
C TYR A 92 -8.64 -15.33 3.17
N ARG A 93 -8.87 -14.77 4.36
CA ARG A 93 -9.15 -15.54 5.58
C ARG A 93 -10.60 -16.01 5.66
N LEU A 94 -11.45 -15.64 4.71
CA LEU A 94 -12.90 -15.92 4.69
C LEU A 94 -13.62 -15.37 5.93
N THR A 95 -13.06 -14.33 6.57
CA THR A 95 -13.64 -13.67 7.75
C THR A 95 -14.60 -12.55 7.38
N GLN A 96 -14.74 -12.24 6.09
CA GLN A 96 -15.54 -11.15 5.56
C GLN A 96 -16.35 -11.62 4.35
N LYS A 97 -17.62 -11.23 4.30
CA LYS A 97 -18.49 -11.40 3.12
C LYS A 97 -18.28 -10.25 2.13
N LEU A 98 -18.50 -10.53 0.84
CA LEU A 98 -18.28 -9.58 -0.25
C LEU A 98 -19.53 -8.68 -0.47
N ASP A 99 -20.00 -8.04 0.60
CA ASP A 99 -21.31 -7.38 0.61
C ASP A 99 -21.18 -5.84 0.47
N ASP A 100 -20.33 -5.20 1.28
CA ASP A 100 -20.27 -3.73 1.42
C ASP A 100 -18.89 -3.11 1.09
N PRO A 101 -18.49 -3.06 -0.20
CA PRO A 101 -17.14 -2.64 -0.60
C PRO A 101 -16.75 -1.22 -0.17
N PHE A 102 -17.71 -0.31 0.02
CA PHE A 102 -17.45 1.06 0.47
C PHE A 102 -17.18 1.16 1.97
N VAL A 103 -17.79 0.29 2.77
CA VAL A 103 -17.46 0.20 4.21
C VAL A 103 -16.10 -0.46 4.36
N ASP A 104 -15.86 -1.49 3.55
CA ASP A 104 -14.64 -2.26 3.54
C ASP A 104 -13.42 -1.45 3.10
N CYS A 105 -13.57 -0.47 2.20
CA CYS A 105 -12.45 0.39 1.81
C CYS A 105 -12.01 1.35 2.93
N LEU A 106 -12.86 1.57 3.95
CA LEU A 106 -12.60 2.41 5.12
C LEU A 106 -12.33 1.60 6.40
N LYS A 107 -12.06 0.29 6.27
CA LYS A 107 -11.88 -0.63 7.40
C LYS A 107 -10.81 -0.18 8.41
N LEU A 108 -9.73 0.43 7.95
CA LEU A 108 -8.69 0.96 8.84
C LEU A 108 -9.24 2.02 9.81
N PHE A 109 -10.25 2.80 9.40
CA PHE A 109 -10.84 3.84 10.24
C PHE A 109 -11.85 3.32 11.27
N GLN A 110 -12.22 2.03 11.22
CA GLN A 110 -13.17 1.44 12.17
C GLN A 110 -12.63 1.39 13.60
N ARG A 111 -11.31 1.35 13.78
CA ARG A 111 -10.66 1.42 15.11
C ARG A 111 -9.54 2.45 15.10
N ARG A 112 -9.53 3.35 16.09
CA ARG A 112 -8.47 4.37 16.25
C ARG A 112 -7.08 3.73 16.36
N GLU A 113 -7.00 2.56 16.97
CA GLU A 113 -5.74 1.85 17.19
C GLU A 113 -5.10 1.40 15.87
N TYR A 114 -5.91 1.04 14.86
CA TYR A 114 -5.41 0.72 13.52
C TYR A 114 -4.80 1.93 12.84
N VAL A 115 -5.48 3.08 12.90
CA VAL A 115 -5.02 4.35 12.30
C VAL A 115 -3.70 4.77 12.94
N ILE A 116 -3.68 4.88 14.28
CA ILE A 116 -2.51 5.33 15.04
C ILE A 116 -1.34 4.37 14.84
N GLY A 117 -1.60 3.06 14.91
CA GLY A 117 -0.57 2.05 14.69
C GLY A 117 0.01 2.08 13.30
N THR A 118 -0.84 2.26 12.28
CA THR A 118 -0.40 2.40 10.89
C THR A 118 0.51 3.61 10.72
N ILE A 119 0.11 4.78 11.24
CA ILE A 119 0.91 6.03 11.14
C ILE A 119 2.27 5.86 11.84
N ILE A 120 2.27 5.40 13.09
CA ILE A 120 3.50 5.29 13.88
C ILE A 120 4.45 4.24 13.29
N ILE A 121 3.94 3.07 12.89
CA ILE A 121 4.75 2.03 12.26
C ILE A 121 5.30 2.52 10.93
N SER A 122 4.50 3.19 10.10
CA SER A 122 4.94 3.73 8.80
C SER A 122 6.04 4.77 8.98
N LEU A 123 5.90 5.68 9.97
CA LEU A 123 6.92 6.67 10.29
C LEU A 123 8.23 6.01 10.76
N LEU A 124 8.15 5.03 11.66
CA LEU A 124 9.30 4.27 12.15
C LEU A 124 9.99 3.51 11.00
N GLN A 125 9.23 2.87 10.14
CA GLN A 125 9.76 2.16 8.97
C GLN A 125 10.47 3.11 8.02
N THR A 126 9.84 4.22 7.66
CA THR A 126 10.44 5.24 6.78
C THR A 126 11.76 5.74 7.36
N LEU A 127 11.80 6.08 8.64
CA LEU A 127 13.03 6.51 9.31
C LEU A 127 14.11 5.43 9.28
N LEU A 128 13.77 4.19 9.65
CA LEU A 128 14.73 3.08 9.67
C LEU A 128 15.26 2.77 8.27
N ILE A 129 14.39 2.68 7.27
CA ILE A 129 14.75 2.41 5.87
C ILE A 129 15.60 3.56 5.31
N PHE A 130 15.27 4.80 5.63
CA PHE A 130 16.06 5.97 5.24
C PHE A 130 17.47 5.89 5.81
N LEU A 131 17.61 5.58 7.11
CA LEU A 131 18.93 5.38 7.74
C LEU A 131 19.71 4.25 7.05
N TRP A 132 19.09 3.10 6.77
CA TRP A 132 19.77 2.01 6.06
C TRP A 132 20.18 2.38 4.65
N THR A 133 19.32 3.09 3.93
CA THR A 133 19.59 3.58 2.56
C THR A 133 20.72 4.61 2.54
N LEU A 134 20.81 5.46 3.57
CA LEU A 134 21.88 6.44 3.73
C LEU A 134 23.26 5.77 3.90
N LEU A 135 23.31 4.62 4.58
CA LEU A 135 24.52 3.80 4.62
C LEU A 135 24.80 3.21 3.24
N LEU A 136 23.84 2.45 2.70
CA LEU A 136 23.93 1.79 1.40
C LEU A 136 22.52 1.46 0.86
N ILE A 137 22.34 1.61 -0.46
CA ILE A 137 21.05 1.36 -1.13
C ILE A 137 20.57 -0.10 -0.95
N ILE A 138 21.46 -1.08 -1.12
CA ILE A 138 21.11 -2.51 -1.08
C ILE A 138 20.56 -2.92 0.30
N PRO A 139 21.21 -2.61 1.43
CA PRO A 139 20.63 -2.77 2.76
C PRO A 139 19.27 -2.07 2.94
N GLY A 140 19.08 -0.87 2.38
CA GLY A 140 17.78 -0.18 2.37
C GLY A 140 16.66 -1.03 1.79
N ILE A 141 16.89 -1.64 0.62
CA ILE A 141 15.93 -2.54 -0.05
C ILE A 141 15.67 -3.80 0.79
N ILE A 142 16.73 -4.42 1.34
CA ILE A 142 16.56 -5.62 2.18
C ILE A 142 15.72 -5.32 3.42
N LYS A 143 15.88 -4.13 4.01
CA LYS A 143 15.13 -3.71 5.19
C LYS A 143 13.71 -3.31 4.88
N SER A 144 13.42 -2.68 3.73
CA SER A 144 12.04 -2.43 3.31
C SER A 144 11.25 -3.73 3.17
N ILE A 145 11.85 -4.77 2.57
CA ILE A 145 11.26 -6.10 2.49
C ILE A 145 11.09 -6.71 3.90
N SER A 146 12.10 -6.59 4.77
CA SER A 146 12.04 -7.15 6.12
C SER A 146 10.91 -6.55 6.97
N TYR A 147 10.54 -5.30 6.75
CA TYR A 147 9.52 -4.60 7.54
C TYR A 147 8.12 -4.63 6.90
N SER A 148 7.99 -5.18 5.69
CA SER A 148 6.77 -5.14 4.88
C SER A 148 5.51 -5.69 5.55
N GLN A 149 5.63 -6.57 6.55
CA GLN A 149 4.50 -7.24 7.19
C GLN A 149 4.12 -6.61 8.55
N ALA A 150 4.83 -5.60 9.03
CA ALA A 150 4.70 -5.11 10.41
C ALA A 150 3.32 -4.52 10.72
N ILE A 151 2.70 -3.83 9.76
CA ILE A 151 1.38 -3.21 9.94
C ILE A 151 0.31 -4.30 10.10
N TYR A 152 0.39 -5.37 9.31
CA TYR A 152 -0.54 -6.50 9.39
C TYR A 152 -0.35 -7.30 10.68
N ILE A 153 0.89 -7.53 11.09
CA ILE A 153 1.19 -8.17 12.38
C ILE A 153 0.63 -7.35 13.54
N TYR A 154 0.82 -6.03 13.51
CA TYR A 154 0.28 -5.14 14.54
C TYR A 154 -1.25 -5.22 14.60
N ARG A 155 -1.93 -5.16 13.45
CA ARG A 155 -3.38 -5.33 13.36
C ARG A 155 -3.83 -6.68 13.94
N ASP A 156 -3.19 -7.77 13.51
CA ASP A 156 -3.56 -9.12 13.97
C ASP A 156 -3.36 -9.30 15.48
N GLN A 157 -2.31 -8.71 16.06
CA GLN A 157 -2.10 -8.71 17.51
C GLN A 157 -3.19 -7.93 18.24
N LEU A 158 -3.60 -6.77 17.72
CA LEU A 158 -4.72 -6.01 18.27
C LEU A 158 -6.03 -6.80 18.19
N ASP A 159 -6.27 -7.50 17.08
CA ASP A 159 -7.47 -8.31 16.87
C ASP A 159 -7.53 -9.50 17.81
N ALA A 160 -6.37 -10.06 18.18
CA ALA A 160 -6.23 -11.07 19.22
C ALA A 160 -6.34 -10.50 20.66
N GLY A 161 -6.53 -9.19 20.82
CA GLY A 161 -6.61 -8.53 22.14
C GLY A 161 -5.25 -8.24 22.80
N ASN A 162 -4.15 -8.46 22.09
CA ASN A 162 -2.79 -8.24 22.61
C ASN A 162 -2.34 -6.80 22.39
N LYS A 163 -1.81 -6.17 23.45
CA LYS A 163 -1.11 -4.89 23.34
C LYS A 163 0.35 -5.13 22.97
N ILE A 164 0.72 -4.80 21.74
CA ILE A 164 2.10 -4.89 21.24
C ILE A 164 2.68 -3.48 21.00
N LYS A 165 3.98 -3.28 21.25
CA LYS A 165 4.64 -2.03 20.91
C LYS A 165 4.88 -1.95 19.40
N TYR A 166 4.82 -0.75 18.82
CA TYR A 166 5.03 -0.54 17.39
C TYR A 166 6.38 -1.07 16.87
N ARG A 167 7.45 -0.93 17.67
CA ARG A 167 8.79 -1.47 17.34
C ARG A 167 8.83 -3.00 17.38
N ASP A 168 8.03 -3.62 18.24
CA ASP A 168 7.97 -5.08 18.36
C ASP A 168 7.27 -5.66 17.13
N ALA A 169 6.25 -4.99 16.58
CA ALA A 169 5.63 -5.39 15.31
C ALA A 169 6.64 -5.36 14.14
N ILE A 170 7.51 -4.34 14.07
CA ILE A 170 8.59 -4.27 13.08
C ILE A 170 9.60 -5.41 13.29
N THR A 171 9.92 -5.73 14.55
CA THR A 171 10.83 -6.82 14.90
C THR A 171 10.26 -8.17 14.52
N GLN A 172 8.97 -8.40 14.78
CA GLN A 172 8.26 -9.61 14.37
C GLN A 172 8.20 -9.74 12.85
N SER A 173 7.92 -8.65 12.11
CA SER A 173 8.00 -8.65 10.64
C SER A 173 9.39 -9.07 10.15
N ARG A 174 10.45 -8.53 10.76
CA ARG A 174 11.82 -8.87 10.39
C ARG A 174 12.12 -10.34 10.61
N MET A 175 11.66 -10.91 11.73
CA MET A 175 11.82 -12.33 12.04
C MET A 175 11.04 -13.20 11.04
N LEU A 176 9.76 -12.88 10.83
CA LEU A 176 8.86 -13.56 9.90
C LEU A 176 9.44 -13.58 8.47
N MET A 177 10.05 -12.48 8.03
CA MET A 177 10.62 -12.36 6.69
C MET A 177 12.01 -12.99 6.52
N THR A 178 12.65 -13.55 7.56
CA THR A 178 14.09 -13.91 7.52
C THR A 178 14.45 -14.78 6.32
N ASN A 179 13.68 -15.83 6.07
CA ASN A 179 13.90 -16.79 4.98
C ASN A 179 13.01 -16.55 3.74
N HIS A 180 12.22 -15.47 3.76
CA HIS A 180 11.21 -15.19 2.73
C HIS A 180 11.52 -13.92 1.91
N LYS A 181 12.62 -13.21 2.20
CA LYS A 181 12.95 -11.94 1.53
C LYS A 181 13.13 -12.09 0.02
N MET A 182 13.87 -13.11 -0.41
CA MET A 182 14.15 -13.35 -1.84
C MET A 182 12.87 -13.74 -2.57
N GLU A 183 12.06 -14.57 -1.94
CA GLU A 183 10.78 -15.01 -2.48
C GLU A 183 9.80 -13.83 -2.64
N TYR A 184 9.70 -12.95 -1.63
CA TYR A 184 8.92 -11.73 -1.71
C TYR A 184 9.47 -10.77 -2.77
N PHE A 185 10.80 -10.62 -2.87
CA PHE A 185 11.44 -9.78 -3.88
C PHE A 185 11.11 -10.23 -5.31
N LEU A 186 11.20 -11.54 -5.58
CA LEU A 186 10.85 -12.11 -6.88
C LEU A 186 9.35 -11.97 -7.17
N LEU A 187 8.50 -12.11 -6.15
CA LEU A 187 7.07 -11.85 -6.29
C LEU A 187 6.82 -10.40 -6.74
N GLN A 188 7.43 -9.42 -6.05
CA GLN A 188 7.38 -8.00 -6.40
C GLN A 188 7.88 -7.74 -7.83
N LEU A 189 9.03 -8.32 -8.19
CA LEU A 189 9.62 -8.19 -9.53
C LEU A 189 8.68 -8.73 -10.62
N SER A 190 7.92 -9.77 -10.33
CA SER A 190 6.94 -10.32 -11.29
C SER A 190 5.77 -9.37 -11.60
N PHE A 191 5.59 -8.30 -10.81
CA PHE A 191 4.60 -7.25 -11.06
C PHE A 191 5.16 -6.03 -11.80
N ILE A 192 6.46 -5.96 -12.08
CA ILE A 192 7.10 -4.81 -12.73
C ILE A 192 6.45 -4.46 -14.07
N GLY A 193 6.05 -5.47 -14.85
CA GLY A 193 5.36 -5.27 -16.13
C GLY A 193 3.98 -4.64 -15.97
N TYR A 194 3.24 -4.98 -14.91
CA TYR A 194 1.94 -4.36 -14.61
C TYR A 194 2.10 -2.92 -14.10
N TRP A 195 3.15 -2.63 -13.34
CA TRP A 195 3.48 -1.25 -12.94
C TRP A 195 3.84 -0.40 -14.15
N PHE A 196 4.63 -0.93 -15.08
CA PHE A 196 4.97 -0.25 -16.33
C PHE A 196 3.73 0.00 -17.21
N LEU A 197 2.85 -1.00 -17.33
CA LEU A 197 1.57 -0.86 -18.03
C LEU A 197 0.68 0.21 -17.39
N THR A 198 0.63 0.25 -16.06
CA THR A 198 -0.12 1.27 -15.31
C THR A 198 0.46 2.66 -15.54
N PHE A 199 1.78 2.79 -15.59
CA PHE A 199 2.46 4.05 -15.91
C PHE A 199 2.14 4.54 -17.33
N ILE A 200 2.29 3.69 -18.35
CA ILE A 200 2.03 4.06 -19.76
C ILE A 200 0.58 4.47 -19.98
N THR A 201 -0.36 3.78 -19.34
CA THR A 201 -1.79 4.07 -19.48
C THR A 201 -2.27 5.25 -18.61
N GLY A 202 -1.35 5.96 -17.94
CA GLY A 202 -1.68 7.09 -17.09
C GLY A 202 -2.51 6.71 -15.86
N GLY A 203 -2.37 5.47 -15.38
CA GLY A 203 -3.09 4.93 -14.23
C GLY A 203 -4.33 4.10 -14.58
N LEU A 204 -4.78 4.06 -15.84
CA LEU A 204 -6.00 3.34 -16.22
C LEU A 204 -5.90 1.82 -16.06
N ALA A 205 -4.75 1.22 -16.40
CA ALA A 205 -4.55 -0.21 -16.13
C ALA A 205 -4.59 -0.52 -14.62
N GLY A 206 -4.33 0.49 -13.78
CA GLY A 206 -4.47 0.46 -12.32
C GLY A 206 -5.81 -0.08 -11.84
N LEU A 207 -6.90 0.17 -12.58
CA LEU A 207 -8.25 -0.29 -12.25
C LEU A 207 -8.34 -1.80 -12.04
N TRP A 208 -7.53 -2.57 -12.77
CA TRP A 208 -7.45 -4.03 -12.62
C TRP A 208 -6.15 -4.48 -11.96
N THR A 209 -5.02 -3.84 -12.27
CA THR A 209 -3.70 -4.27 -11.76
C THR A 209 -3.53 -4.01 -10.27
N MET A 210 -4.11 -2.94 -9.72
CA MET A 210 -3.99 -2.62 -8.31
C MET A 210 -4.76 -3.60 -7.41
N PRO A 211 -6.05 -3.93 -7.67
CA PRO A 211 -6.74 -4.98 -6.95
C PRO A 211 -6.03 -6.33 -7.04
N TYR A 212 -5.54 -6.68 -8.24
CA TYR A 212 -4.81 -7.91 -8.47
C TYR A 212 -3.52 -7.98 -7.64
N TYR A 213 -2.74 -6.90 -7.62
CA TYR A 213 -1.52 -6.79 -6.83
C TYR A 213 -1.81 -6.89 -5.33
N GLN A 214 -2.75 -6.10 -4.80
CA GLN A 214 -3.06 -6.11 -3.36
C GLN A 214 -3.63 -7.45 -2.89
N LEU A 215 -4.50 -8.09 -3.68
CA LEU A 215 -4.95 -9.46 -3.39
C LEU A 215 -3.77 -10.44 -3.33
N THR A 216 -2.82 -10.33 -4.27
CA THR A 216 -1.65 -11.21 -4.26
C THR A 216 -0.78 -11.00 -3.03
N MET A 217 -0.57 -9.75 -2.61
CA MET A 217 0.18 -9.44 -1.39
C MET A 217 -0.57 -9.87 -0.12
N ALA A 218 -1.89 -9.74 -0.10
CA ALA A 218 -2.71 -10.17 1.03
C ALA A 218 -2.65 -11.69 1.18
N ASN A 219 -2.79 -12.41 0.06
CA ASN A 219 -2.65 -13.86 0.01
C ASN A 219 -1.25 -14.31 0.45
N TYR A 220 -0.21 -13.58 0.03
CA TYR A 220 1.16 -13.82 0.48
C TYR A 220 1.27 -13.75 2.00
N TYR A 221 0.80 -12.65 2.60
CA TYR A 221 0.80 -12.48 4.06
C TYR A 221 0.02 -13.59 4.76
N VAL A 222 -1.16 -13.93 4.27
CA VAL A 222 -1.99 -15.02 4.83
C VAL A 222 -1.24 -16.35 4.81
N ASN A 223 -0.55 -16.70 3.72
CA ASN A 223 0.23 -17.94 3.65
C ASN A 223 1.51 -17.90 4.49
N LEU A 224 2.09 -16.72 4.68
CA LEU A 224 3.27 -16.52 5.53
C LEU A 224 2.95 -16.74 7.01
N THR A 225 1.70 -16.50 7.42
CA THR A 225 1.23 -16.62 8.82
C THR A 225 0.41 -17.88 9.11
N LYS A 226 0.30 -18.80 8.15
CA LYS A 226 -0.31 -20.13 8.36
C LYS A 226 0.64 -21.04 9.12
#